data_AF-W9E030-F1
#
_entry.id   AF-W9E030-F1
#
_cell.length_a   1.000
_cell.length_b   1.000
_cell.length_c   1.000
_cell.angle_alpha   90.00
_cell.angle_beta   90.00
_cell.angle_gamma   90.00
#
_symmetry.space_group_name_H-M   'P 1'
#
loop_
_entity.id
_entity.type
_entity.pdbx_description
1 polymer ?
#
loop_
_entity_poly.entity_id
_entity_poly.type
_entity_poly.pdbx_seq_one_letter_code
_entity_poly.pdbx_strand_id
1 'polypeptide(L)'
;MNNDMADQGANNSAPHTYDRKELIEAVVQKHKKYIDEYTTEFNELGSKMKELQDNIDSSRQNRTDILEKMEILAEKRQLFYHQAEKLLDELAESVSDSDFTREKSNVMDKLSKVKGSLSPEEEKQQVDSILQSISELKSKSSGIDDKLAAISDRVKDALGYKIEMSSIDSSEESFNSNMSSYEEGVKEIEPRYKWLENRINSHKEAQGYWEKQPLTGEKQEVEA
;
A
#
# COMPACT_ATOMS: atom_id res chain seq x y z
N MET A 1 66.26 34.62 -47.81
CA MET A 1 67.28 33.88 -47.04
C MET A 1 66.90 33.96 -45.58
N ASN A 2 66.54 32.80 -45.05
CA ASN A 2 66.48 32.30 -43.68
C ASN A 2 65.76 33.08 -42.57
N ASN A 3 64.61 32.49 -42.24
CA ASN A 3 63.92 32.47 -40.96
C ASN A 3 64.68 31.61 -39.92
N ASP A 4 64.18 31.62 -38.68
CA ASP A 4 64.45 30.75 -37.53
C ASP A 4 65.23 31.47 -36.41
N MET A 5 64.54 32.23 -35.55
CA MET A 5 63.65 31.79 -34.45
C MET A 5 64.31 30.87 -33.42
N ALA A 6 64.71 31.52 -32.32
CA ALA A 6 64.55 31.09 -30.93
C ALA A 6 64.28 29.59 -30.68
N ASP A 7 65.36 28.87 -30.37
CA ASP A 7 65.30 27.62 -29.61
C ASP A 7 65.01 27.96 -28.14
N GLN A 8 63.72 28.09 -27.81
CA GLN A 8 63.27 28.04 -26.42
C GLN A 8 63.14 26.57 -26.03
N GLY A 9 64.03 26.17 -25.11
CA GLY A 9 64.12 24.81 -24.60
C GLY A 9 62.77 24.23 -24.23
N ALA A 10 62.46 23.09 -24.86
CA ALA A 10 61.34 22.25 -24.53
C ALA A 10 61.38 21.87 -23.05
N ASN A 11 60.37 22.32 -22.31
CA ASN A 11 60.12 21.91 -20.95
C ASN A 11 59.65 20.45 -20.99
N ASN A 12 60.61 19.51 -20.97
CA ASN A 12 60.35 18.09 -20.94
C ASN A 12 59.73 17.72 -19.58
N SER A 13 58.40 17.68 -19.53
CA SER A 13 57.66 16.99 -18.48
C SER A 13 57.89 15.49 -18.61
N ALA A 14 59.00 14.99 -18.06
CA ALA A 14 59.27 13.57 -17.96
C ALA A 14 58.09 12.84 -17.27
N PRO A 15 57.70 11.64 -17.72
CA PRO A 15 56.67 10.85 -17.04
C PRO A 15 57.04 10.68 -15.57
N HIS A 16 56.11 11.03 -14.67
CA HIS A 16 56.32 10.81 -13.24
C HIS A 16 56.30 9.30 -12.97
N THR A 17 57.47 8.72 -12.68
CA THR A 17 57.63 7.31 -12.34
C THR A 17 57.52 7.15 -10.83
N TYR A 18 56.47 6.46 -10.38
CA TYR A 18 56.26 6.15 -8.97
C TYR A 18 57.14 4.98 -8.54
N ASP A 19 57.61 5.00 -7.30
CA ASP A 19 58.19 3.81 -6.69
C ASP A 19 57.11 2.75 -6.41
N ARG A 20 57.52 1.50 -6.18
CA ARG A 20 56.57 0.39 -6.01
C ARG A 20 55.66 0.58 -4.79
N LYS A 21 56.15 1.23 -3.73
CA LYS A 21 55.36 1.49 -2.51
C LYS A 21 54.31 2.57 -2.81
N GLU A 22 54.69 3.65 -3.46
CA GLU A 22 53.80 4.73 -3.90
C GLU A 22 52.70 4.20 -4.85
N LEU A 23 53.04 3.28 -5.76
CA LEU A 23 52.05 2.62 -6.62
C LEU A 23 51.05 1.78 -5.83
N ILE A 24 51.52 0.94 -4.90
CA ILE A 24 50.65 0.11 -4.06
C ILE A 24 49.73 0.99 -3.21
N GLU A 25 50.27 2.03 -2.57
CA GLU A 25 49.47 2.97 -1.78
C GLU A 25 48.42 3.68 -2.65
N ALA A 26 48.79 4.17 -3.83
CA ALA A 26 47.84 4.82 -4.75
C ALA A 26 46.73 3.87 -5.22
N VAL A 27 47.06 2.60 -5.50
CA VAL A 27 46.08 1.57 -5.89
C VAL A 27 45.14 1.25 -4.73
N VAL A 28 45.66 1.06 -3.51
CA VAL A 28 44.84 0.83 -2.30
C VAL A 28 43.89 2.00 -2.06
N GLN A 29 44.38 3.24 -2.14
CA GLN A 29 43.54 4.44 -1.99
C GLN A 29 42.45 4.52 -3.07
N LYS A 30 42.77 4.13 -4.31
CA LYS A 30 41.79 4.07 -5.39
C LYS A 30 40.70 3.04 -5.11
N HIS A 31 41.04 1.84 -4.64
CA HIS A 31 40.04 0.83 -4.26
C HIS A 31 39.17 1.32 -3.10
N LYS A 32 39.78 1.91 -2.06
CA LYS A 32 39.06 2.48 -0.91
C LYS A 32 38.06 3.54 -1.35
N LYS A 33 38.48 4.48 -2.20
CA LYS A 33 37.60 5.51 -2.75
C LYS A 33 36.37 4.91 -3.46
N TYR A 34 36.57 3.91 -4.32
CA TYR A 34 35.44 3.25 -4.99
C TYR A 34 34.52 2.49 -4.04
N ILE A 35 35.08 1.85 -3.00
CA ILE A 35 34.28 1.19 -1.97
C ILE A 35 33.39 2.21 -1.27
N ASP A 36 33.94 3.35 -0.86
CA ASP A 36 33.20 4.40 -0.16
C ASP A 36 32.09 5.00 -1.04
N GLU A 37 32.40 5.31 -2.31
CA GLU A 37 31.44 5.82 -3.29
C GLU A 37 30.30 4.82 -3.55
N TYR A 38 30.63 3.57 -3.84
CA TYR A 38 29.61 2.55 -4.12
C TYR A 38 28.81 2.16 -2.87
N THR A 39 29.42 2.16 -1.68
CA THR A 39 28.72 1.85 -0.43
C THR A 39 27.68 2.90 -0.11
N THR A 40 27.96 4.18 -0.37
CA THR A 40 26.97 5.26 -0.21
C THR A 40 25.74 5.00 -1.08
N GLU A 41 25.94 4.80 -2.39
CA GLU A 41 24.84 4.51 -3.33
C GLU A 41 24.09 3.22 -2.97
N PHE A 42 24.82 2.18 -2.56
CA PHE A 42 24.25 0.89 -2.16
C PHE A 42 23.31 1.04 -0.96
N ASN A 43 23.70 1.80 0.06
CA ASN A 43 22.89 2.04 1.24
C ASN A 43 21.64 2.89 0.92
N GLU A 44 21.76 3.87 0.04
CA GLU A 44 20.63 4.67 -0.43
C GLU A 44 19.61 3.80 -1.18
N LEU A 45 20.06 2.97 -2.12
CA LEU A 45 19.20 2.05 -2.85
C LEU A 45 18.60 0.99 -1.93
N GLY A 46 19.37 0.47 -0.96
CA GLY A 46 18.87 -0.46 0.05
C GLY A 46 17.76 0.14 0.91
N SER A 47 17.88 1.42 1.28
CA SER A 47 16.86 2.14 2.04
C SER A 47 15.57 2.32 1.22
N LYS A 48 15.70 2.73 -0.05
CA LYS A 48 14.56 2.85 -0.97
C LYS A 48 13.87 1.50 -1.23
N MET A 49 14.65 0.45 -1.41
CA MET A 49 14.13 -0.90 -1.64
C MET A 49 13.35 -1.41 -0.43
N LYS A 50 13.87 -1.14 0.77
CA LYS A 50 13.15 -1.44 2.02
C LYS A 50 11.84 -0.66 2.10
N GLU A 51 11.85 0.64 1.82
CA GLU A 51 10.64 1.48 1.83
C GLU A 51 9.57 0.95 0.85
N LEU A 52 9.96 0.56 -0.36
CA LEU A 52 9.05 -0.04 -1.33
C LEU A 52 8.47 -1.37 -0.84
N GLN A 53 9.29 -2.20 -0.20
CA GLN A 53 8.84 -3.47 0.37
C GLN A 53 7.87 -3.25 1.54
N ASP A 54 8.18 -2.32 2.44
CA ASP A 54 7.32 -1.94 3.56
C ASP A 54 5.97 -1.40 3.03
N ASN A 55 5.98 -0.61 1.94
CA ASN A 55 4.76 -0.12 1.27
C ASN A 55 3.95 -1.24 0.63
N ILE A 56 4.59 -2.24 0.02
CA ILE A 56 3.94 -3.44 -0.51
C ILE A 56 3.22 -4.20 0.60
N ASP A 57 3.91 -4.47 1.70
CA ASP A 57 3.36 -5.25 2.80
C ASP A 57 2.25 -4.48 3.53
N SER A 58 2.42 -3.17 3.74
CA SER A 58 1.38 -2.31 4.28
C SER A 58 0.15 -2.23 3.37
N SER A 59 0.34 -2.16 2.04
CA SER A 59 -0.78 -2.14 1.09
C SER A 59 -1.58 -3.44 1.14
N ARG A 60 -0.89 -4.59 1.19
CA ARG A 60 -1.52 -5.91 1.33
C ARG A 60 -2.32 -6.02 2.62
N GLN A 61 -1.74 -5.59 3.75
CA GLN A 61 -2.45 -5.62 5.03
C GLN A 61 -3.69 -4.71 5.00
N ASN A 62 -3.54 -3.48 4.50
CA ASN A 62 -4.64 -2.54 4.37
C ASN A 62 -5.78 -3.10 3.49
N ARG A 63 -5.46 -3.83 2.41
CA ARG A 63 -6.48 -4.50 1.60
C ARG A 63 -7.25 -5.55 2.39
N THR A 64 -6.55 -6.38 3.16
CA THR A 64 -7.19 -7.37 4.05
C THR A 64 -8.12 -6.69 5.04
N ASP A 65 -7.64 -5.63 5.71
CA ASP A 65 -8.41 -4.91 6.74
C ASP A 65 -9.66 -4.25 6.13
N ILE A 66 -9.55 -3.68 4.93
CA ILE A 66 -10.67 -3.09 4.19
C ILE A 66 -11.72 -4.16 3.85
N LEU A 67 -11.30 -5.32 3.35
CA LEU A 67 -12.21 -6.40 2.99
C LEU A 67 -12.92 -6.98 4.22
N GLU A 68 -12.20 -7.18 5.32
CA GLU A 68 -12.79 -7.61 6.59
C GLU A 68 -13.80 -6.57 7.11
N LYS A 69 -13.45 -5.28 7.05
CA LYS A 69 -14.37 -4.20 7.41
C LYS A 69 -15.65 -4.25 6.56
N MET A 70 -15.53 -4.47 5.25
CA MET A 70 -16.70 -4.58 4.36
C MET A 70 -17.59 -5.76 4.73
N GLU A 71 -17.01 -6.92 5.05
CA GLU A 71 -17.74 -8.11 5.49
C GLU A 71 -18.51 -7.82 6.79
N ILE A 72 -17.85 -7.23 7.79
CA ILE A 72 -18.48 -6.83 9.06
C ILE A 72 -19.65 -5.87 8.82
N LEU A 73 -19.48 -4.87 7.94
CA LEU A 73 -20.54 -3.92 7.63
C LEU A 73 -21.73 -4.61 6.92
N ALA A 74 -21.45 -5.57 6.03
CA ALA A 74 -22.48 -6.35 5.34
C ALA A 74 -23.27 -7.22 6.32
N GLU A 75 -22.58 -7.90 7.25
CA GLU A 75 -23.22 -8.70 8.31
C GLU A 75 -24.08 -7.82 9.23
N LYS A 76 -23.54 -6.69 9.69
CA LYS A 76 -24.29 -5.72 10.51
C LYS A 76 -25.55 -5.27 9.78
N ARG A 77 -25.43 -4.84 8.52
CA ARG A 77 -26.58 -4.43 7.70
C ARG A 77 -27.67 -5.52 7.68
N GLN A 78 -27.31 -6.77 7.42
CA GLN A 78 -28.27 -7.88 7.41
C GLN A 78 -28.90 -8.14 8.79
N LEU A 79 -28.09 -8.09 9.84
CA LEU A 79 -28.55 -8.24 11.22
C LEU A 79 -29.59 -7.17 11.60
N PHE A 80 -29.34 -5.91 11.25
CA PHE A 80 -30.26 -4.81 11.57
C PHE A 80 -31.61 -4.93 10.82
N TYR A 81 -31.60 -5.34 9.55
CA TYR A 81 -32.85 -5.65 8.84
C TYR A 81 -33.59 -6.84 9.46
N HIS A 82 -32.88 -7.89 9.86
CA HIS A 82 -33.50 -9.03 10.54
C HIS A 82 -34.10 -8.66 11.91
N GLN A 83 -33.41 -7.79 12.67
CA GLN A 83 -33.95 -7.27 13.93
C GLN A 83 -35.22 -6.44 13.71
N ALA A 84 -35.26 -5.61 12.66
CA ALA A 84 -36.46 -4.85 12.31
C ALA A 84 -37.66 -5.77 12.00
N GLU A 85 -37.46 -6.83 11.23
CA GLU A 85 -38.49 -7.84 10.96
C GLU A 85 -38.97 -8.53 12.24
N LYS A 86 -38.03 -9.00 13.06
CA LYS A 86 -38.35 -9.70 14.31
C LYS A 86 -39.17 -8.81 15.25
N LEU A 87 -38.78 -7.55 15.42
CA LEU A 87 -39.52 -6.58 16.23
C LEU A 87 -40.92 -6.32 15.67
N LEU A 88 -41.06 -6.30 14.34
CA LEU A 88 -42.36 -6.14 13.69
C LEU A 88 -43.26 -7.37 13.85
N ASP A 89 -42.68 -8.58 13.86
CA ASP A 89 -43.40 -9.81 14.16
C ASP A 89 -43.84 -9.89 15.63
N GLU A 90 -42.95 -9.59 16.58
CA GLU A 90 -43.26 -9.51 18.01
C GLU A 90 -44.34 -8.45 18.30
N LEU A 91 -44.32 -7.33 17.58
CA LEU A 91 -45.35 -6.30 17.70
C LEU A 91 -46.74 -6.83 17.30
N ALA A 92 -46.80 -7.66 16.25
CA ALA A 92 -48.05 -8.23 15.76
C ALA A 92 -48.71 -9.22 16.73
N GLU A 93 -47.93 -9.89 17.58
CA GLU A 93 -48.48 -10.72 18.66
C GLU A 93 -49.26 -9.90 19.69
N SER A 94 -48.92 -8.61 19.82
CA SER A 94 -49.54 -7.69 20.79
C SER A 94 -50.66 -6.80 20.22
N VAL A 95 -50.92 -6.85 18.91
CA VAL A 95 -51.90 -6.00 18.23
C VAL A 95 -52.86 -6.85 17.39
N SER A 96 -54.14 -6.90 17.79
CA SER A 96 -55.20 -7.63 17.07
C SER A 96 -56.08 -6.69 16.25
N ASP A 97 -55.49 -5.99 15.29
CA ASP A 97 -56.16 -5.06 14.38
C ASP A 97 -55.93 -5.49 12.91
N SER A 98 -57.00 -5.57 12.12
CA SER A 98 -56.96 -5.96 10.71
C SER A 98 -56.20 -4.95 9.84
N ASP A 99 -56.33 -3.65 10.14
CA ASP A 99 -55.63 -2.60 9.42
C ASP A 99 -54.13 -2.63 9.77
N PHE A 100 -53.80 -2.91 11.03
CA PHE A 100 -52.41 -3.15 11.43
C PHE A 100 -51.80 -4.36 10.68
N THR A 101 -52.56 -5.45 10.56
CA THR A 101 -52.09 -6.69 9.92
C THR A 101 -51.74 -6.49 8.44
N ARG A 102 -52.58 -5.75 7.70
CA ARG A 102 -52.33 -5.45 6.28
C ARG A 102 -51.09 -4.57 6.12
N GLU A 103 -50.98 -3.52 6.91
CA GLU A 103 -49.89 -2.55 6.81
C GLU A 103 -48.55 -3.19 7.26
N LYS A 104 -48.57 -4.05 8.27
CA LYS A 104 -47.44 -4.90 8.66
C LYS A 104 -46.95 -5.77 7.49
N SER A 105 -47.87 -6.45 6.78
CA SER A 105 -47.50 -7.29 5.63
C SER A 105 -46.81 -6.48 4.53
N ASN A 106 -47.23 -5.24 4.31
CA ASN A 106 -46.58 -4.33 3.36
C ASN A 106 -45.16 -3.95 3.81
N VAL A 107 -44.97 -3.64 5.10
CA VAL A 107 -43.63 -3.35 5.64
C VAL A 107 -42.70 -4.58 5.55
N MET A 108 -43.20 -5.78 5.86
CA MET A 108 -42.44 -7.02 5.73
C MET A 108 -42.02 -7.30 4.28
N ASP A 109 -42.92 -7.09 3.31
CA ASP A 109 -42.57 -7.25 1.89
C ASP A 109 -41.45 -6.28 1.48
N LYS A 110 -41.53 -5.01 1.91
CA LYS A 110 -40.46 -4.02 1.65
C LYS A 110 -39.15 -4.37 2.34
N LEU A 111 -39.18 -4.85 3.60
CA LEU A 111 -38.01 -5.31 4.34
C LEU A 111 -37.31 -6.48 3.64
N SER A 112 -38.07 -7.39 3.04
CA SER A 112 -37.50 -8.51 2.29
C SER A 112 -36.74 -8.04 1.04
N LYS A 113 -37.18 -6.94 0.40
CA LYS A 113 -36.55 -6.38 -0.80
C LYS A 113 -35.23 -5.68 -0.50
N VAL A 114 -35.12 -4.96 0.62
CA VAL A 114 -33.88 -4.25 1.00
C VAL A 114 -32.75 -5.20 1.38
N LYS A 115 -33.03 -6.45 1.74
CA LYS A 115 -31.98 -7.44 2.00
C LYS A 115 -31.20 -7.88 0.76
N GLY A 116 -31.73 -7.65 -0.44
CA GLY A 116 -31.06 -7.94 -1.70
C GLY A 116 -29.88 -7.01 -1.99
N SER A 117 -29.18 -7.31 -3.09
CA SER A 117 -28.08 -6.50 -3.61
C SER A 117 -28.60 -5.26 -4.34
N LEU A 118 -29.07 -4.26 -3.58
CA LEU A 118 -29.45 -2.96 -4.10
C LEU A 118 -28.26 -2.01 -4.15
N SER A 119 -28.28 -1.02 -5.04
CA SER A 119 -27.39 0.14 -4.92
C SER A 119 -27.76 0.96 -3.66
N PRO A 120 -26.84 1.78 -3.13
CA PRO A 120 -27.13 2.63 -1.97
C PRO A 120 -28.34 3.54 -2.19
N GLU A 121 -28.53 4.06 -3.41
CA GLU A 121 -29.64 4.97 -3.73
C GLU A 121 -30.97 4.22 -3.82
N GLU A 122 -31.00 3.05 -4.47
CA GLU A 122 -32.21 2.20 -4.51
C GLU A 122 -32.60 1.73 -3.11
N GLU A 123 -31.63 1.35 -2.29
CA GLU A 123 -31.87 0.92 -0.91
C GLU A 123 -32.43 2.07 -0.06
N LYS A 124 -31.87 3.27 -0.21
CA LYS A 124 -32.39 4.47 0.45
C LYS A 124 -33.85 4.74 0.10
N GLN A 125 -34.21 4.66 -1.18
CA GLN A 125 -35.60 4.84 -1.62
C GLN A 125 -36.55 3.81 -0.99
N GLN A 126 -36.13 2.55 -0.90
CA GLN A 126 -36.91 1.51 -0.23
C GLN A 126 -37.01 1.76 1.28
N VAL A 127 -35.94 2.19 1.92
CA VAL A 127 -35.91 2.55 3.35
C VAL A 127 -36.85 3.73 3.63
N ASP A 128 -36.83 4.78 2.82
CA ASP A 128 -37.74 5.92 2.96
C ASP A 128 -39.21 5.47 2.86
N SER A 129 -39.50 4.56 1.92
CA SER A 129 -40.82 3.94 1.76
C SER A 129 -41.23 3.07 2.95
N ILE A 130 -40.29 2.37 3.59
CA ILE A 130 -40.52 1.59 4.82
C ILE A 130 -40.84 2.54 5.98
N LEU A 131 -40.02 3.58 6.18
CA LEU A 131 -40.20 4.56 7.25
C LEU A 131 -41.53 5.32 7.14
N GLN A 132 -41.96 5.61 5.91
CA GLN A 132 -43.29 6.17 5.66
C GLN A 132 -44.40 5.22 6.10
N SER A 133 -44.33 3.93 5.73
CA SER A 133 -45.32 2.93 6.15
C SER A 133 -45.34 2.70 7.67
N ILE A 134 -44.18 2.77 8.34
CA ILE A 134 -44.11 2.73 9.81
C ILE A 134 -44.77 3.98 10.43
N SER A 135 -44.58 5.15 9.83
CA SER A 135 -45.21 6.39 10.30
C SER A 135 -46.74 6.35 10.14
N GLU A 136 -47.23 5.75 9.05
CA GLU A 136 -48.66 5.49 8.84
C GLU A 136 -49.22 4.54 9.91
N LEU A 137 -48.51 3.46 10.26
CA LEU A 137 -48.87 2.57 11.36
C LEU A 137 -48.98 3.31 12.69
N LYS A 138 -48.01 4.18 12.99
CA LYS A 138 -48.01 5.00 14.22
C LYS A 138 -49.24 5.90 14.32
N SER A 139 -49.71 6.44 13.20
CA SER A 139 -50.90 7.31 13.18
C SER A 139 -52.21 6.58 13.45
N LYS A 140 -52.26 5.26 13.21
CA LYS A 140 -53.48 4.43 13.29
C LYS A 140 -53.59 3.62 14.57
N SER A 141 -52.50 3.46 15.33
CA SER A 141 -52.46 2.57 16.49
C SER A 141 -51.79 3.26 17.68
N SER A 142 -52.55 3.43 18.76
CA SER A 142 -52.05 4.05 20.00
C SER A 142 -51.31 3.04 20.88
N GLY A 143 -50.22 3.47 21.53
CA GLY A 143 -49.51 2.66 22.55
C GLY A 143 -48.44 1.72 22.00
N ILE A 144 -48.11 1.82 20.70
CA ILE A 144 -47.05 1.03 20.06
C ILE A 144 -45.91 1.89 19.49
N ASP A 145 -45.95 3.20 19.76
CA ASP A 145 -45.03 4.21 19.23
C ASP A 145 -43.55 3.88 19.49
N ASP A 146 -43.22 3.47 20.72
CA ASP A 146 -41.85 3.15 21.11
C ASP A 146 -41.31 1.93 20.34
N LYS A 147 -42.17 0.92 20.11
CA LYS A 147 -41.81 -0.27 19.34
C LYS A 147 -41.60 0.07 17.86
N LEU A 148 -42.48 0.89 17.28
CA LEU A 148 -42.36 1.37 15.90
C LEU A 148 -41.13 2.27 15.70
N ALA A 149 -40.78 3.09 16.71
CA ALA A 149 -39.55 3.86 16.72
C ALA A 149 -38.32 2.95 16.71
N ALA A 150 -38.29 1.93 17.57
CA ALA A 150 -37.20 0.95 17.59
C ALA A 150 -37.03 0.23 16.23
N ILE A 151 -38.12 -0.16 15.57
CA ILE A 151 -38.06 -0.75 14.22
C ILE A 151 -37.47 0.25 13.22
N SER A 152 -37.93 1.50 13.25
CA SER A 152 -37.43 2.56 12.36
C SER A 152 -35.94 2.81 12.54
N ASP A 153 -35.47 2.81 13.79
CA ASP A 153 -34.05 3.01 14.11
C ASP A 153 -33.21 1.86 13.56
N ARG A 154 -33.67 0.60 13.68
CA ARG A 154 -32.97 -0.55 13.08
C ARG A 154 -32.90 -0.48 11.56
N VAL A 155 -33.95 -0.02 10.89
CA VAL A 155 -33.94 0.19 9.44
C VAL A 155 -32.95 1.29 9.03
N LYS A 156 -32.89 2.39 9.80
CA LYS A 156 -31.92 3.47 9.57
C LYS A 156 -30.48 3.03 9.83
N ASP A 157 -30.25 2.26 10.90
CA ASP A 157 -28.94 1.68 11.22
C ASP A 157 -28.43 0.84 10.04
N ALA A 158 -29.29 -0.02 9.47
CA ALA A 158 -28.95 -0.84 8.31
C ALA A 158 -28.56 0.01 7.09
N LEU A 159 -29.32 1.06 6.78
CA LEU A 159 -28.99 2.00 5.71
C LEU A 159 -27.66 2.73 5.97
N GLY A 160 -27.40 3.11 7.22
CA GLY A 160 -26.14 3.73 7.62
C GLY A 160 -24.93 2.88 7.24
N TYR A 161 -24.98 1.58 7.52
CA TYR A 161 -23.93 0.65 7.12
C TYR A 161 -23.80 0.50 5.60
N LYS A 162 -24.92 0.54 4.86
CA LYS A 162 -24.87 0.53 3.38
C LYS A 162 -24.13 1.75 2.83
N ILE A 163 -24.42 2.93 3.37
CA ILE A 163 -23.77 4.18 2.97
C ILE A 163 -22.28 4.14 3.33
N GLU A 164 -21.94 3.67 4.53
CA GLU A 164 -20.54 3.50 4.94
C GLU A 164 -19.79 2.56 3.98
N MET A 165 -20.35 1.40 3.65
CA MET A 165 -19.75 0.47 2.68
C MET A 165 -19.50 1.13 1.33
N SER A 166 -20.43 1.94 0.84
CA SER A 166 -20.28 2.63 -0.44
C SER A 166 -19.21 3.74 -0.45
N SER A 167 -18.81 4.20 0.74
CA SER A 167 -17.79 5.24 0.91
C SER A 167 -16.37 4.66 1.00
N ILE A 168 -16.24 3.35 1.18
CA ILE A 168 -14.96 2.66 1.25
C ILE A 168 -14.50 2.36 -0.17
N ASP A 169 -13.32 2.88 -0.55
CA ASP A 169 -12.66 2.43 -1.79
C ASP A 169 -12.07 1.04 -1.56
N SER A 170 -12.81 0.05 -2.01
CA SER A 170 -12.38 -1.35 -2.06
C SER A 170 -12.07 -1.81 -3.48
N SER A 171 -11.87 -0.86 -4.40
CA SER A 171 -11.69 -1.21 -5.81
C SER A 171 -10.39 -1.98 -5.99
N GLU A 172 -10.49 -3.06 -6.76
CA GLU A 172 -9.32 -3.85 -7.12
C GLU A 172 -8.35 -3.04 -8.00
N GLU A 173 -8.88 -2.12 -8.80
CA GLU A 173 -8.13 -1.19 -9.63
C GLU A 173 -7.15 -0.31 -8.83
N SER A 174 -7.62 0.36 -7.76
CA SER A 174 -6.78 1.28 -6.97
C SER A 174 -5.68 0.53 -6.24
N PHE A 175 -5.99 -0.64 -5.68
CA PHE A 175 -5.00 -1.52 -5.09
C PHE A 175 -3.97 -2.03 -6.10
N ASN A 176 -4.43 -2.55 -7.25
CA ASN A 176 -3.54 -3.11 -8.27
C ASN A 176 -2.63 -2.04 -8.88
N SER A 177 -3.13 -0.82 -9.07
CA SER A 177 -2.34 0.29 -9.59
C SER A 177 -1.20 0.66 -8.63
N ASN A 178 -1.51 0.83 -7.34
CA ASN A 178 -0.49 1.13 -6.33
C ASN A 178 0.53 -0.02 -6.20
N MET A 179 0.04 -1.26 -6.14
CA MET A 179 0.89 -2.45 -6.04
C MET A 179 1.85 -2.58 -7.23
N SER A 180 1.33 -2.41 -8.44
CA SER A 180 2.14 -2.48 -9.67
C SER A 180 3.24 -1.42 -9.68
N SER A 181 2.92 -0.19 -9.24
CA SER A 181 3.90 0.90 -9.16
C SER A 181 5.05 0.58 -8.19
N TYR A 182 4.75 0.02 -7.01
CA TYR A 182 5.81 -0.36 -6.06
C TYR A 182 6.65 -1.54 -6.57
N GLU A 183 6.02 -2.55 -7.14
CA GLU A 183 6.72 -3.70 -7.73
C GLU A 183 7.61 -3.29 -8.91
N GLU A 184 7.18 -2.33 -9.72
CA GLU A 184 7.99 -1.76 -10.81
C GLU A 184 9.20 -1.01 -10.26
N GLY A 185 9.04 -0.20 -9.22
CA GLY A 185 10.15 0.48 -8.53
C GLY A 185 11.18 -0.51 -7.97
N VAL A 186 10.73 -1.63 -7.40
CA VAL A 186 11.61 -2.72 -6.94
C VAL A 186 12.40 -3.30 -8.12
N LYS A 187 11.72 -3.61 -9.23
CA LYS A 187 12.36 -4.18 -10.44
C LYS A 187 13.36 -3.21 -11.07
N GLU A 188 13.16 -1.91 -10.96
CA GLU A 188 14.09 -0.90 -11.46
C GLU A 188 15.37 -0.81 -10.60
N ILE A 189 15.23 -0.88 -9.27
CA ILE A 189 16.34 -0.72 -8.32
C ILE A 189 17.19 -2.00 -8.21
N GLU A 190 16.56 -3.17 -8.24
CA GLU A 190 17.19 -4.46 -7.95
C GLU A 190 18.47 -4.73 -8.78
N PRO A 191 18.51 -4.48 -10.11
CA PRO A 191 19.70 -4.75 -10.92
C PRO A 191 20.90 -3.89 -10.48
N ARG A 192 20.68 -2.60 -10.19
CA ARG A 192 21.75 -1.69 -9.76
C ARG A 192 22.23 -2.05 -8.35
N TYR A 193 21.30 -2.37 -7.46
CA TYR A 193 21.61 -2.80 -6.10
C TYR A 193 22.50 -4.06 -6.09
N LYS A 194 22.13 -5.10 -6.86
CA LYS A 194 22.96 -6.32 -7.01
C LYS A 194 24.30 -6.04 -7.67
N TRP A 195 24.34 -5.15 -8.66
CA TRP A 195 25.61 -4.76 -9.29
C TRP A 195 26.55 -4.10 -8.29
N LEU A 196 26.04 -3.15 -7.48
CA LEU A 196 26.82 -2.46 -6.45
C LEU A 196 27.33 -3.44 -5.38
N GLU A 197 26.49 -4.36 -4.90
CA GLU A 197 26.88 -5.39 -3.94
C GLU A 197 28.10 -6.19 -4.42
N ASN A 198 28.00 -6.73 -5.63
CA ASN A 198 29.08 -7.49 -6.26
C ASN A 198 30.33 -6.62 -6.49
N ARG A 199 30.14 -5.37 -6.91
CA ARG A 199 31.25 -4.45 -7.20
C ARG A 199 32.00 -4.05 -5.94
N ILE A 200 31.28 -3.73 -4.86
CA ILE A 200 31.86 -3.43 -3.55
C ILE A 200 32.69 -4.64 -3.07
N ASN A 201 32.14 -5.85 -3.14
CA ASN A 201 32.84 -7.07 -2.73
C ASN A 201 34.11 -7.29 -3.55
N SER A 202 34.04 -7.15 -4.88
CA SER A 202 35.21 -7.24 -5.76
C SER A 202 36.29 -6.20 -5.42
N HIS A 203 35.91 -4.95 -5.14
CA HIS A 203 36.89 -3.93 -4.75
C HIS A 203 37.50 -4.20 -3.36
N LYS A 204 36.73 -4.74 -2.40
CA LYS A 204 37.23 -5.14 -1.08
C LYS A 204 38.25 -6.27 -1.19
N GLU A 205 37.98 -7.28 -2.03
CA GLU A 205 38.93 -8.37 -2.30
C GLU A 205 40.22 -7.86 -2.94
N ALA A 206 40.11 -7.00 -3.96
CA ALA A 206 41.27 -6.42 -4.63
C ALA A 206 42.07 -5.51 -3.69
N GLN A 207 41.41 -4.69 -2.87
CA GLN A 207 42.07 -3.90 -1.83
C GLN A 207 42.87 -4.80 -0.89
N GLY A 208 42.24 -5.87 -0.37
CA GLY A 208 42.89 -6.81 0.53
C GLY A 208 44.05 -7.58 -0.12
N TYR A 209 44.03 -7.78 -1.44
CA TYR A 209 45.18 -8.31 -2.18
C TYR A 209 46.34 -7.31 -2.25
N TRP A 210 46.05 -6.05 -2.57
CA TRP A 210 47.06 -5.00 -2.70
C TRP A 210 47.70 -4.62 -1.37
N GLU A 211 46.93 -4.61 -0.29
CA GLU A 211 47.42 -4.39 1.08
C GLU A 211 48.39 -5.48 1.55
N LYS A 212 48.30 -6.69 0.98
CA LYS A 212 49.20 -7.82 1.29
C LYS A 212 50.45 -7.85 0.42
N GLN A 213 50.59 -6.97 -0.56
CA GLN A 213 51.78 -6.95 -1.41
C GLN A 213 53.01 -6.57 -0.56
N PRO A 214 54.16 -7.25 -0.75
CA PRO A 214 55.39 -6.87 -0.06
C PRO A 214 55.74 -5.42 -0.40
N LEU A 215 56.42 -4.67 0.47
CA LEU A 215 56.77 -3.24 0.23
C LEU A 215 58.28 -3.03 -0.01
N THR A 216 59.10 -4.05 0.22
CA THR A 216 60.54 -4.02 0.03
C THR A 216 60.93 -4.55 -1.35
N GLY A 217 61.84 -3.85 -2.02
CA GLY A 217 62.40 -4.27 -3.29
C GLY A 217 63.30 -5.50 -3.13
N GLU A 218 62.73 -6.68 -3.29
CA GLU A 218 63.49 -7.79 -3.89
C GLU A 218 63.06 -7.88 -5.34
N LYS A 219 64.05 -7.74 -6.23
CA LYS A 219 63.90 -7.87 -7.68
C LYS A 219 63.27 -9.23 -7.99
N GLN A 220 61.97 -9.25 -8.26
CA GLN A 220 61.40 -10.28 -9.12
C GLN A 220 60.92 -9.57 -10.38
N GLU A 221 61.77 -9.66 -11.41
CA GLU A 221 61.35 -9.44 -12.79
C GLU A 221 60.15 -10.34 -13.06
N VAL A 222 59.05 -9.75 -13.49
CA VAL A 222 57.90 -10.49 -14.00
C VAL A 222 58.20 -10.72 -15.48
N GLU A 223 58.59 -11.94 -15.85
CA GLU A 223 58.71 -12.34 -17.26
C GLU A 223 57.35 -12.25 -17.95
N ALA A 224 57.36 -11.71 -19.16
CA ALA A 224 56.21 -11.52 -20.03
C ALA A 224 55.80 -12.81 -20.76
#